data_AF-A0A3E0WUL9-F1
#
_entry.id   AF-A0A3E0WUL9-F1
#
_cell.length_a   1.000
_cell.length_b   1.000
_cell.length_c   1.000
_cell.angle_alpha   90.00
_cell.angle_beta   90.00
_cell.angle_gamma   90.00
#
_symmetry.space_group_name_H-M   'P 1'
#
loop_
_entity.id
_entity.type
_entity.pdbx_description
1 polymer ?
#
loop_
_entity_poly.entity_id
_entity_poly.type
_entity_poly.pdbx_seq_one_letter_code
_entity_poly.pdbx_strand_id
1 'polypeptide(L)'
;MITPEFVLVVLALGVLVGLLVAIWAIRLSRRLQAVQAQVASLERTLQQNAECYQGLSAGAVGQGQHLVRVRQDLGRLKERIEQVANSDPNGSSFNQAIRMARKGASSEEIMEACGISQVEADLVLLLHRDEAGQ
;
A
#
# COMPACT_ATOMS: atom_id res chain seq x y z
N MET A 1 39.98 -45.77 -72.23
CA MET A 1 40.73 -44.53 -71.93
C MET A 1 39.75 -43.54 -71.34
N ILE A 2 39.89 -43.18 -70.07
CA ILE A 2 39.11 -42.08 -69.48
C ILE A 2 39.72 -40.79 -70.04
N THR A 3 38.92 -39.99 -70.71
CA THR A 3 39.39 -38.77 -71.34
C THR A 3 39.48 -37.63 -70.30
N PRO A 4 40.49 -36.76 -70.39
CA PRO A 4 40.82 -35.78 -69.35
C PRO A 4 39.70 -34.79 -69.04
N GLU A 5 38.80 -34.53 -69.98
CA GLU A 5 37.62 -33.69 -69.78
C GLU A 5 36.63 -34.25 -68.74
N PHE A 6 36.48 -35.58 -68.63
CA PHE A 6 35.60 -36.18 -67.63
C PHE A 6 36.11 -35.95 -66.20
N VAL A 7 37.43 -36.00 -66.01
CA VAL A 7 38.05 -35.78 -64.68
C VAL A 7 37.83 -34.34 -64.22
N LEU A 8 37.96 -33.36 -65.13
CA LEU A 8 37.72 -31.96 -64.83
C LEU A 8 36.25 -31.68 -64.47
N VAL A 9 35.30 -32.29 -65.19
CA VAL A 9 33.87 -32.14 -64.89
C VAL A 9 33.53 -32.69 -63.51
N VAL A 10 34.05 -33.86 -63.14
CA VAL A 10 33.81 -34.46 -61.82
C VAL A 10 34.39 -33.60 -60.69
N LEU A 11 35.61 -33.07 -60.86
CA LEU A 11 36.21 -32.16 -59.88
C LEU A 11 35.42 -30.86 -59.74
N ALA A 12 35.00 -30.25 -60.86
CA ALA A 12 34.20 -29.03 -60.86
C ALA A 12 32.84 -29.25 -60.16
N LEU A 13 32.19 -30.40 -60.39
CA LEU A 13 30.95 -30.76 -59.73
C LEU A 13 31.15 -30.94 -58.22
N GLY A 14 32.25 -31.59 -57.81
CA GLY A 14 32.60 -31.77 -56.41
C GLY A 14 32.81 -30.44 -55.67
N VAL A 15 33.52 -29.50 -56.31
CA VAL A 15 33.71 -28.15 -55.77
C VAL A 15 32.39 -27.39 -55.66
N LEU A 16 31.53 -27.47 -56.69
CA LEU A 16 30.22 -26.83 -56.68
C LEU A 16 29.34 -27.36 -55.54
N VAL A 17 29.28 -28.69 -55.36
CA VAL A 17 28.52 -29.31 -54.26
C VAL A 17 29.10 -28.91 -52.91
N GLY A 18 30.43 -28.91 -52.76
CA GLY A 18 31.10 -28.47 -51.54
C GLY A 18 30.76 -27.02 -51.18
N LEU A 19 30.74 -26.11 -52.15
CA LEU A 19 30.36 -24.72 -51.96
C LEU A 19 28.88 -24.58 -51.55
N LEU A 20 27.98 -25.33 -52.19
CA LEU A 20 26.56 -25.32 -51.84
C LEU A 20 26.31 -25.80 -50.41
N VAL A 21 26.98 -26.88 -49.99
CA VAL A 21 26.91 -27.41 -48.61
C VAL A 21 27.48 -26.41 -47.62
N ALA A 22 28.61 -25.78 -47.92
CA ALA A 22 29.21 -24.76 -47.05
C ALA A 22 28.27 -23.56 -46.87
N ILE A 23 27.66 -23.06 -47.96
CA ILE A 23 26.69 -21.96 -47.90
C ILE A 23 25.47 -22.35 -47.07
N TRP A 24 24.96 -23.58 -47.24
CA TRP A 24 23.85 -24.11 -46.45
C TRP A 24 24.18 -24.20 -44.96
N ALA A 25 25.36 -24.74 -44.62
CA ALA A 25 25.83 -24.86 -43.25
C ALA A 25 25.98 -23.49 -42.58
N ILE A 26 26.53 -22.49 -43.30
CA ILE A 26 26.65 -21.12 -42.81
C ILE A 26 25.27 -20.47 -42.60
N ARG A 27 24.31 -20.70 -43.50
CA ARG A 27 22.94 -20.18 -43.31
C ARG A 27 22.26 -20.83 -42.11
N LEU A 28 22.43 -22.13 -41.91
CA LEU A 28 21.83 -22.84 -40.80
C LEU A 28 22.45 -22.40 -39.48
N SER A 29 23.77 -22.27 -39.39
CA SER A 29 24.45 -21.79 -38.18
C SER A 29 24.03 -20.37 -37.81
N ARG A 30 23.90 -19.47 -38.79
CA ARG A 30 23.37 -18.11 -38.55
C ARG A 30 21.93 -18.12 -38.04
N ARG A 31 21.07 -18.99 -38.57
CA ARG A 31 19.69 -19.13 -38.08
C ARG A 31 19.66 -19.65 -36.65
N LEU A 32 20.46 -20.66 -36.34
CA LEU A 32 20.57 -21.20 -34.98
C LEU A 32 21.07 -20.14 -33.99
N GLN A 33 22.09 -19.37 -34.37
CA GLN A 33 22.58 -18.26 -33.55
C GLN A 33 21.51 -17.18 -33.32
N ALA A 34 20.74 -16.81 -34.35
CA ALA A 34 19.66 -15.85 -34.21
C ALA A 34 18.55 -16.35 -33.27
N VAL A 35 18.17 -17.62 -33.37
CA VAL A 35 17.19 -18.23 -32.47
C VAL A 35 17.71 -18.29 -31.04
N GLN A 36 18.97 -18.70 -30.83
CA GLN A 36 19.58 -18.70 -29.50
C GLN A 36 19.63 -17.31 -28.88
N ALA A 37 19.96 -16.28 -29.67
CA ALA A 37 19.95 -14.89 -29.21
C ALA A 37 18.55 -14.43 -28.81
N GLN A 38 17.51 -14.80 -29.57
CA GLN A 38 16.12 -14.50 -29.22
C GLN A 38 15.71 -15.20 -27.91
N VAL A 39 16.01 -16.49 -27.76
CA VAL A 39 15.71 -17.24 -26.54
C VAL A 39 16.40 -16.61 -25.33
N ALA A 40 17.69 -16.27 -25.44
CA ALA A 40 18.43 -15.61 -24.37
C ALA A 40 17.85 -14.24 -24.01
N SER A 41 17.39 -13.46 -24.99
CA SER A 41 16.71 -12.19 -24.72
C SER A 41 15.38 -12.37 -24.00
N LEU A 42 14.59 -13.37 -24.40
CA LEU A 42 13.29 -13.66 -23.82
C LEU A 42 13.43 -14.16 -22.37
N GLU A 43 14.43 -15.01 -22.12
CA GLU A 43 14.75 -15.48 -20.78
C GLU A 43 15.13 -14.32 -19.85
N ARG A 44 15.94 -13.36 -20.32
CA ARG A 44 16.26 -12.15 -19.55
C ARG A 44 15.02 -11.33 -19.23
N THR A 45 14.11 -11.13 -20.18
CA THR A 45 12.86 -10.41 -19.93
C THR A 45 11.97 -11.12 -18.92
N LEU A 46 11.90 -12.45 -18.99
CA LEU A 46 11.17 -13.25 -18.00
C LEU A 46 11.78 -13.13 -16.60
N GLN A 47 13.10 -13.17 -16.48
CA GLN A 47 13.79 -12.98 -15.20
C GLN A 47 13.53 -11.59 -14.62
N GLN A 48 13.65 -10.54 -15.43
CA GLN A 48 13.35 -9.16 -15.01
C GLN A 48 11.90 -9.00 -14.54
N ASN A 49 10.95 -9.58 -15.28
CA ASN A 49 9.55 -9.56 -14.87
C ASN A 49 9.35 -10.32 -13.56
N ALA A 50 9.94 -11.51 -13.41
CA ALA A 50 9.85 -12.30 -12.18
C ALA A 50 10.41 -11.55 -10.96
N GLU A 51 11.56 -10.88 -11.10
CA GLU A 51 12.15 -10.02 -10.07
C GLU A 51 11.22 -8.84 -9.72
N CYS A 52 10.65 -8.17 -10.73
CA CYS A 52 9.69 -7.09 -10.52
C CYS A 52 8.44 -7.58 -9.76
N TYR A 53 7.90 -8.74 -10.15
CA TYR A 53 6.76 -9.36 -9.45
C TYR A 53 7.09 -9.72 -8.01
N GLN A 54 8.28 -10.26 -7.74
CA GLN A 54 8.72 -10.56 -6.38
C GLN A 54 8.86 -9.29 -5.54
N GLY A 55 9.45 -8.23 -6.10
CA GLY A 55 9.56 -6.93 -5.45
C GLY A 55 8.19 -6.31 -5.14
N LEU A 56 7.26 -6.36 -6.10
CA LEU A 56 5.89 -5.86 -5.92
C LEU A 56 5.12 -6.69 -4.88
N SER A 57 5.27 -8.01 -4.90
CA SER A 57 4.63 -8.91 -3.94
C SER A 57 5.16 -8.67 -2.52
N ALA A 58 6.48 -8.55 -2.35
CA ALA A 58 7.10 -8.21 -1.08
C ALA A 58 6.66 -6.83 -0.58
N GLY A 59 6.57 -5.84 -1.49
CA GLY A 59 6.05 -4.51 -1.20
C GLY A 59 4.59 -4.54 -0.74
N ALA A 60 3.73 -5.32 -1.41
CA ALA A 60 2.33 -5.47 -1.05
C ALA A 60 2.13 -6.12 0.33
N VAL A 61 2.92 -7.14 0.66
CA VAL A 61 2.91 -7.76 1.99
C VAL A 61 3.38 -6.76 3.06
N GLY A 62 4.44 -6.00 2.79
CA GLY A 62 4.94 -4.96 3.70
C GLY A 62 3.92 -3.85 3.96
N GLN A 63 3.26 -3.36 2.91
CA GLN A 63 2.17 -2.37 3.04
C GLN A 63 0.97 -2.93 3.82
N GLY A 64 0.63 -4.20 3.63
CA GLY A 64 -0.42 -4.88 4.42
C GLY A 64 -0.12 -4.88 5.92
N GLN A 65 1.12 -5.22 6.31
CA GLN A 65 1.55 -5.17 7.71
C GLN A 65 1.54 -3.75 8.29
N HIS A 66 1.90 -2.75 7.48
CA HIS A 66 1.82 -1.34 7.88
C HIS A 66 0.37 -0.91 8.10
N LEU A 67 -0.56 -1.31 7.22
CA LEU A 67 -1.98 -1.02 7.36
C LEU A 67 -2.58 -1.64 8.64
N VAL A 68 -2.17 -2.87 8.97
CA VAL A 68 -2.58 -3.53 10.22
C VAL A 68 -2.10 -2.76 11.44
N ARG A 69 -0.84 -2.31 11.45
CA ARG A 69 -0.30 -1.47 12.54
C ARG A 69 -1.05 -0.16 12.69
N VAL A 70 -1.26 0.56 11.59
CA VAL A 70 -2.02 1.83 11.60
C VAL A 70 -3.45 1.60 12.10
N ARG A 71 -4.12 0.53 11.69
CA ARG A 71 -5.45 0.17 12.22
C ARG A 71 -5.43 -0.11 13.71
N GLN A 72 -4.40 -0.80 14.21
CA GLN A 72 -4.27 -1.08 15.64
C GLN A 72 -4.04 0.21 16.45
N ASP A 73 -3.21 1.11 15.95
CA ASP A 73 -2.95 2.41 16.59
C ASP A 73 -4.20 3.28 16.59
N LEU A 74 -4.97 3.29 15.50
CA LEU A 74 -6.28 3.95 15.45
C LEU A 74 -7.27 3.36 16.47
N GLY A 75 -7.29 2.03 16.62
CA GLY A 75 -8.13 1.35 17.62
C GLY A 75 -7.78 1.78 19.04
N ARG A 76 -6.48 1.81 19.38
CA ARG A 76 -6.00 2.28 20.68
C ARG A 76 -6.31 3.75 20.92
N LEU A 77 -6.19 4.59 19.89
CA LEU A 77 -6.51 6.00 20.01
C LEU A 77 -8.01 6.20 20.24
N LYS A 78 -8.85 5.46 19.53
CA LYS A 78 -10.31 5.47 19.74
C LYS A 78 -10.65 5.07 21.18
N GLU A 79 -10.04 4.01 21.69
CA GLU A 79 -10.24 3.57 23.07
C GLU A 79 -9.80 4.63 24.09
N ARG A 80 -8.67 5.31 23.86
CA ARG A 80 -8.24 6.44 24.70
C ARG A 80 -9.20 7.62 24.65
N ILE A 81 -9.75 7.94 23.48
CA ILE A 81 -10.76 9.01 23.34
C ILE A 81 -12.02 8.64 24.12
N GLU A 82 -12.50 7.41 24.01
CA GLU A 82 -13.65 6.92 24.77
C GLU A 82 -13.36 6.94 26.28
N GLN A 83 -12.17 6.53 26.71
CA GLN A 83 -11.76 6.63 28.11
C GLN A 83 -11.74 8.08 28.60
N VAL A 84 -11.17 9.02 27.84
CA VAL A 84 -11.15 10.45 28.22
C VAL A 84 -12.57 11.04 28.24
N ALA A 85 -13.39 10.72 27.25
CA ALA A 85 -14.78 11.17 27.20
C ALA A 85 -15.61 10.64 28.38
N ASN A 86 -15.36 9.41 28.82
CA ASN A 86 -16.03 8.81 29.98
C ASN A 86 -15.39 9.21 31.32
N SER A 87 -14.13 9.64 31.32
CA SER A 87 -13.37 10.03 32.53
C SER A 87 -13.51 11.51 32.88
N ASP A 88 -14.45 12.24 32.27
CA ASP A 88 -14.82 13.59 32.70
C ASP A 88 -16.19 13.63 33.43
N PRO A 89 -16.31 13.05 34.65
CA PRO A 89 -17.49 13.22 35.50
C PRO A 89 -17.79 14.69 35.81
N ASN A 90 -16.75 15.52 35.87
CA ASN A 90 -16.86 16.94 36.16
C ASN A 90 -17.53 17.66 34.98
N GLY A 91 -17.16 17.34 33.74
CA GLY A 91 -17.79 17.86 32.53
C GLY A 91 -19.29 17.53 32.43
N SER A 92 -19.71 16.31 32.78
CA SER A 92 -21.15 15.97 32.81
C SER A 92 -21.91 16.69 33.93
N SER A 93 -21.29 16.82 35.11
CA SER A 93 -21.89 17.48 36.29
C SER A 93 -22.01 19.00 36.07
N PHE A 94 -21.02 19.63 35.45
CA PHE A 94 -21.06 21.05 35.07
C PHE A 94 -22.10 21.31 33.98
N ASN A 95 -22.20 20.44 32.97
CA ASN A 95 -23.26 20.53 31.95
C ASN A 95 -24.67 20.39 32.57
N GLN A 96 -24.83 19.57 33.61
CA GLN A 96 -26.08 19.47 34.35
C GLN A 96 -26.37 20.72 35.19
N ALA A 97 -25.36 21.24 35.88
CA ALA A 97 -25.44 22.48 36.64
C ALA A 97 -25.84 23.67 35.76
N ILE A 98 -25.25 23.80 34.56
CA ILE A 98 -25.60 24.85 33.58
C ILE A 98 -27.08 24.75 33.16
N ARG A 99 -27.60 23.54 32.92
CA ARG A 99 -29.02 23.34 32.58
C ARG A 99 -29.95 23.72 33.73
N MET A 100 -29.56 23.43 34.98
CA MET A 100 -30.32 23.80 36.18
C MET A 100 -30.29 25.32 36.42
N ALA A 101 -29.12 25.95 36.25
CA ALA A 101 -28.96 27.40 36.33
C ALA A 101 -29.83 28.15 35.32
N ARG A 102 -29.86 27.70 34.06
CA ARG A 102 -30.75 28.28 33.02
C ARG A 102 -32.24 28.12 33.34
N LYS A 103 -32.61 27.09 34.10
CA LYS A 103 -33.99 26.88 34.58
C LYS A 103 -34.32 27.68 35.84
N GLY A 104 -33.37 28.47 36.36
CA GLY A 104 -33.55 29.31 37.54
C GLY A 104 -33.40 28.58 38.87
N ALA A 105 -32.77 27.40 38.90
CA ALA A 105 -32.46 26.70 40.14
C ALA A 105 -31.51 27.52 41.03
N SER A 106 -31.62 27.38 42.35
CA SER A 106 -30.77 28.08 43.32
C SER A 106 -29.36 27.45 43.42
N SER A 107 -28.40 28.17 44.01
CA SER A 107 -27.03 27.68 44.19
C SER A 107 -27.00 26.41 45.05
N GLU A 108 -27.82 26.36 46.09
CA GLU A 108 -27.96 25.20 46.98
C GLU A 108 -28.56 23.98 46.26
N GLU A 109 -29.57 24.17 45.41
CA GLU A 109 -30.17 23.09 44.61
C GLU A 109 -29.18 22.52 43.58
N ILE A 110 -28.37 23.37 42.98
CA ILE A 110 -27.32 22.95 42.02
C ILE A 110 -26.21 22.19 42.74
N MET A 111 -25.80 22.66 43.91
CA MET A 111 -24.78 22.04 44.76
C MET A 111 -25.21 20.62 45.17
N GLU A 112 -26.45 20.46 45.65
CA GLU A 112 -26.98 19.18 46.10
C GLU A 112 -27.21 18.19 44.94
N ALA A 113 -27.72 18.67 43.80
CA ALA A 113 -28.03 17.80 42.65
C ALA A 113 -26.82 17.43 41.80
N CYS A 114 -25.82 18.30 41.70
CA CYS A 114 -24.64 18.11 40.84
C CYS A 114 -23.36 17.76 41.62
N GLY A 115 -23.38 17.83 42.95
CA GLY A 115 -22.25 17.45 43.81
C GLY A 115 -20.99 18.33 43.65
N ILE A 116 -21.16 19.55 43.13
CA ILE A 116 -20.10 20.56 42.97
C ILE A 116 -20.03 21.46 44.19
N SER A 117 -18.92 22.18 44.39
CA SER A 117 -18.79 23.09 45.54
C SER A 117 -19.68 24.33 45.42
N GLN A 118 -19.98 24.98 46.54
CA GLN A 118 -20.78 26.21 46.56
C GLN A 118 -20.18 27.31 45.66
N VAL A 119 -18.85 27.45 45.66
CA VAL A 119 -18.13 28.42 44.82
C VAL A 119 -18.32 28.12 43.33
N GLU A 120 -18.35 26.84 42.95
CA GLU A 120 -18.59 26.40 41.57
C GLU A 120 -20.05 26.62 41.15
N ALA A 121 -21.01 26.36 42.04
CA ALA A 121 -22.43 26.61 41.78
C ALA A 121 -22.73 28.10 41.58
N ASP A 122 -22.16 28.96 42.43
CA ASP A 122 -22.28 30.41 42.30
C ASP A 122 -21.67 30.92 41.00
N LEU A 123 -20.52 30.37 40.59
CA LEU A 123 -19.88 30.71 39.32
C LEU A 123 -20.75 30.31 38.11
N VAL A 124 -21.35 29.12 38.12
CA VAL A 124 -22.24 28.65 37.05
C VAL A 124 -23.46 29.56 36.92
N LEU A 125 -24.07 29.95 38.05
CA LEU A 125 -25.20 30.87 38.07
C LEU A 125 -24.81 32.24 37.52
N LEU A 126 -23.65 32.78 37.93
CA LEU A 126 -23.19 34.09 37.47
C LEU A 126 -22.93 34.10 35.95
N LEU A 127 -22.43 33.01 35.37
CA LEU A 127 -22.12 32.92 33.95
C LEU A 127 -23.32 32.58 33.05
N HIS A 128 -24.28 31.77 33.52
CA HIS A 128 -25.29 31.16 32.64
C HIS A 128 -26.75 31.50 32.98
N ARG A 129 -27.02 32.20 34.09
CA ARG A 129 -28.38 32.60 34.48
C ARG A 129 -28.95 33.68 33.56
N ASP A 130 -28.12 34.60 33.07
CA ASP A 130 -28.56 35.69 32.19
C ASP A 130 -28.75 35.26 30.73
N GLU A 131 -28.19 34.13 30.31
CA GLU A 131 -28.41 33.59 28.95
C GLU A 131 -29.79 32.96 28.74
N ALA A 132 -30.60 32.80 29.80
CA ALA A 132 -31.99 32.34 29.72
C ALA A 132 -33.01 33.50 29.67
N GLY A 133 -32.54 34.75 29.81
CA GLY A 133 -33.34 35.97 29.83
C GLY A 133 -33.29 36.80 28.55
N GLN A 134 -32.90 36.21 27.41
CA GLN A 134 -32.91 36.84 26.08
C GLN A 134 -33.74 36.02 25.08
#